data_AF-A0A229I3H4-F1
#
_entry.id   AF-A0A229I3H4-F1
#
_cell.length_a   1.000
_cell.length_b   1.000
_cell.length_c   1.000
_cell.angle_alpha   90.00
_cell.angle_beta   90.00
_cell.angle_gamma   90.00
#
_symmetry.space_group_name_H-M   'P 1'
#
loop_
_entity.id
_entity.type
_entity.pdbx_description
1 polymer ?
#
loop_
_entity_poly.entity_id
_entity_poly.type
_entity_poly.pdbx_seq_one_letter_code
_entity_poly.pdbx_strand_id
1 'polypeptide(L)'
;MNLYLRYFDQETLVNNVDEAIDFLKGIPEIGMDAELEADIRDYAASDVCYPKRYKVRPRIYFIVIKTAAATMQDFKDKKALRSSAPAERQENPVMLNLTQELAGWYEGSLDFKRVVMVPATGKFEYRDTHFVAHVKAMSGLDCYTRIVEHLKERVDSRSQFPSAKGKNFHFRYLGMWK
;
A
#
# COMPACT_ATOMS: atom_id res chain seq x y z
N MET A 1 -20.47 -19.36 3.44
CA MET A 1 -19.12 -18.83 3.73
C MET A 1 -19.28 -17.41 4.22
N ASN A 2 -18.55 -17.00 5.26
CA ASN A 2 -18.77 -15.71 5.90
C ASN A 2 -18.07 -14.60 5.11
N LEU A 3 -18.68 -13.41 5.11
CA LEU A 3 -18.20 -12.24 4.41
C LEU A 3 -17.95 -11.12 5.40
N TYR A 4 -16.72 -10.61 5.43
CA TYR A 4 -16.41 -9.36 6.10
C TYR A 4 -16.49 -8.22 5.09
N LEU A 5 -17.24 -7.18 5.45
CA LEU A 5 -17.40 -5.98 4.64
C LEU A 5 -16.90 -4.77 5.42
N ARG A 6 -16.26 -3.84 4.71
CA ARG A 6 -15.85 -2.56 5.28
C ARG A 6 -16.00 -1.42 4.30
N TYR A 7 -16.70 -0.39 4.73
CA TYR A 7 -16.81 0.92 4.11
C TYR A 7 -16.46 1.99 5.15
N PHE A 8 -15.26 2.59 5.03
CA PHE A 8 -14.69 3.49 6.05
C PHE A 8 -14.72 2.89 7.47
N ASP A 9 -15.55 3.45 8.35
CA ASP A 9 -15.71 3.06 9.76
C ASP A 9 -16.91 2.13 9.98
N GLN A 10 -17.69 1.88 8.92
CA GLN A 10 -18.77 0.90 8.93
C GLN A 10 -18.21 -0.44 8.49
N GLU A 11 -18.23 -1.41 9.40
CA GLU A 11 -17.80 -2.78 9.14
C GLU A 11 -18.79 -3.78 9.69
N THR A 12 -18.90 -4.93 9.03
CA THR A 12 -19.74 -6.03 9.47
C THR A 12 -19.13 -7.36 9.07
N LEU A 13 -19.50 -8.41 9.79
CA LEU A 13 -19.26 -9.80 9.43
C LEU A 13 -20.62 -10.49 9.32
N VAL A 14 -20.92 -11.01 8.15
CA VAL A 14 -22.20 -11.65 7.82
C VAL A 14 -21.96 -13.08 7.36
N ASN A 15 -23.00 -13.91 7.45
CA ASN A 15 -22.87 -15.36 7.21
C ASN A 15 -23.30 -15.78 5.80
N ASN A 16 -23.97 -14.89 5.07
CA ASN A 16 -24.44 -15.11 3.71
C ASN A 16 -24.37 -13.83 2.89
N VAL A 17 -24.62 -13.96 1.58
CA VAL A 17 -24.51 -12.86 0.64
C VAL A 17 -25.68 -11.88 0.71
N ASP A 18 -26.87 -12.33 1.10
CA ASP A 18 -28.04 -11.46 1.18
C ASP A 18 -27.92 -10.46 2.34
N GLU A 19 -27.44 -10.90 3.50
CA GLU A 19 -27.06 -10.02 4.62
C GLU A 19 -25.97 -9.00 4.22
N ALA A 20 -25.04 -9.41 3.37
CA ALA A 20 -23.99 -8.52 2.85
C ALA A 20 -24.60 -7.41 1.98
N ILE A 21 -25.53 -7.78 1.10
CA ILE A 21 -26.24 -6.86 0.21
C ILE A 21 -27.12 -5.92 1.03
N ASP A 22 -27.83 -6.42 2.04
CA ASP A 22 -28.68 -5.60 2.92
C ASP A 22 -27.87 -4.56 3.69
N PHE A 23 -26.71 -4.94 4.23
CA PHE A 23 -25.78 -4.00 4.86
C PHE A 23 -25.34 -2.89 3.90
N LEU A 24 -24.97 -3.25 2.66
CA LEU A 24 -24.51 -2.28 1.66
C LEU A 24 -25.66 -1.38 1.15
N LYS A 25 -26.89 -1.89 1.05
CA LYS A 25 -28.09 -1.10 0.75
C LYS A 25 -28.39 -0.07 1.84
N GLY A 26 -28.01 -0.36 3.08
CA GLY A 26 -28.10 0.57 4.20
C GLY A 26 -27.14 1.77 4.12
N ILE A 27 -26.23 1.81 3.13
CA ILE A 27 -25.24 2.87 2.94
C ILE A 27 -25.56 3.62 1.64
N PRO A 28 -26.27 4.77 1.70
CA PRO A 28 -26.76 5.48 0.52
C PRO A 28 -25.65 5.88 -0.46
N GLU A 29 -24.44 6.15 0.05
CA GLU A 29 -23.30 6.58 -0.77
C GLU A 29 -22.81 5.52 -1.74
N ILE A 30 -23.03 4.22 -1.45
CA ILE A 30 -22.57 3.12 -2.29
C ILE A 30 -23.34 3.09 -3.61
N GLY A 31 -24.61 3.48 -3.60
CA GLY A 31 -25.47 3.45 -4.79
C GLY A 31 -25.64 2.03 -5.32
N MET A 32 -26.15 1.13 -4.48
CA MET A 32 -26.39 -0.27 -4.87
C MET A 32 -27.33 -0.37 -6.08
N ASP A 33 -26.87 -1.04 -7.14
CA ASP A 33 -27.63 -1.37 -8.35
C ASP A 33 -27.60 -2.88 -8.63
N ALA A 34 -28.37 -3.30 -9.64
CA ALA A 34 -28.51 -4.73 -9.97
C ALA A 34 -27.20 -5.36 -10.46
N GLU A 35 -26.32 -4.58 -11.12
CA GLU A 35 -25.03 -5.07 -11.62
C GLU A 35 -24.06 -5.33 -10.47
N LEU A 36 -23.97 -4.39 -9.53
CA LEU A 36 -23.15 -4.53 -8.34
C LEU A 36 -23.65 -5.67 -7.45
N GLU A 37 -24.97 -5.83 -7.32
CA GLU A 37 -25.57 -6.92 -6.57
C GLU A 37 -25.21 -8.29 -7.19
N ALA A 38 -25.28 -8.42 -8.52
CA ALA A 38 -24.87 -9.61 -9.24
C ALA A 38 -23.37 -9.90 -9.05
N ASP A 39 -22.51 -8.89 -9.19
CA ASP A 39 -21.05 -9.06 -9.04
C ASP A 39 -20.62 -9.48 -7.63
N ILE A 40 -21.36 -9.05 -6.60
CA ILE A 40 -21.15 -9.50 -5.21
C ILE A 40 -21.59 -10.95 -5.03
N ARG A 41 -22.72 -11.36 -5.64
CA ARG A 41 -23.16 -12.77 -5.62
C ARG A 41 -22.19 -13.68 -6.35
N ASP A 42 -21.73 -13.28 -7.53
CA ASP A 42 -20.74 -14.02 -8.31
C ASP A 42 -19.42 -14.12 -7.54
N TYR A 43 -18.98 -13.02 -6.92
CA TYR A 43 -17.81 -13.07 -6.05
C TYR A 43 -18.03 -14.02 -4.88
N ALA A 44 -19.15 -13.98 -4.17
CA ALA A 44 -19.43 -14.87 -3.04
C ALA A 44 -19.46 -16.35 -3.44
N ALA A 45 -20.02 -16.68 -4.61
CA ALA A 45 -20.14 -18.04 -5.14
C ALA A 45 -18.83 -18.57 -5.77
N SER A 46 -17.94 -17.69 -6.22
CA SER A 46 -16.66 -18.10 -6.84
C SER A 46 -15.69 -18.75 -5.84
N ASP A 47 -14.66 -19.44 -6.36
CA ASP A 47 -13.54 -19.95 -5.56
C ASP A 47 -12.45 -18.89 -5.27
N VAL A 48 -12.67 -17.63 -5.69
CA VAL A 48 -11.69 -16.56 -5.49
C VAL A 48 -11.62 -16.17 -4.02
N CYS A 49 -10.47 -16.40 -3.38
CA CYS A 49 -10.25 -16.12 -1.95
C CYS A 49 -9.60 -14.75 -1.67
N TYR A 50 -9.22 -13.99 -2.68
CA TYR A 50 -8.59 -12.68 -2.50
C TYR A 50 -9.60 -11.58 -2.24
N PRO A 51 -9.34 -10.65 -1.29
CA PRO A 51 -10.20 -9.49 -1.04
C PRO A 51 -10.57 -8.73 -2.32
N LYS A 52 -11.86 -8.54 -2.57
CA LYS A 52 -12.34 -7.74 -3.70
C LYS A 52 -12.66 -6.33 -3.24
N ARG A 53 -12.22 -5.34 -4.02
CA ARG A 53 -12.39 -3.91 -3.75
C ARG A 53 -13.33 -3.31 -4.79
N TYR A 54 -14.39 -2.67 -4.31
CA TYR A 54 -15.43 -2.06 -5.13
C TYR A 54 -15.31 -0.56 -5.06
N LYS A 55 -15.05 0.08 -6.21
CA LYS A 55 -14.87 1.53 -6.30
C LYS A 55 -16.22 2.21 -6.42
N VAL A 56 -16.57 3.02 -5.44
CA VAL A 56 -17.81 3.80 -5.41
C VAL A 56 -17.59 5.16 -6.08
N ARG A 57 -16.51 5.87 -5.69
CA ARG A 57 -16.10 7.19 -6.24
C ARG A 57 -14.58 7.30 -6.25
N PRO A 58 -13.97 8.33 -6.88
CA PRO A 58 -12.54 8.57 -6.74
C PRO A 58 -12.13 8.57 -5.26
N ARG A 59 -11.18 7.70 -4.89
CA ARG A 59 -10.69 7.47 -3.51
C ARG A 59 -11.68 6.84 -2.52
N ILE A 60 -12.91 6.54 -2.93
CA ILE A 60 -13.93 5.92 -2.07
C ILE A 60 -14.24 4.51 -2.56
N TYR A 61 -14.20 3.55 -1.65
CA TYR A 61 -14.39 2.15 -1.95
C TYR A 61 -14.83 1.38 -0.72
N PHE A 62 -15.47 0.23 -0.94
CA PHE A 62 -15.61 -0.80 0.09
C PHE A 62 -14.83 -2.05 -0.30
N ILE A 63 -14.58 -2.91 0.68
CA ILE A 63 -13.94 -4.21 0.49
C ILE A 63 -14.86 -5.33 0.95
N VAL A 64 -14.77 -6.48 0.27
CA VAL A 64 -15.45 -7.72 0.65
C VAL A 64 -14.40 -8.82 0.78
N ILE A 65 -14.32 -9.43 1.95
CA ILE A 65 -13.34 -10.48 2.29
C ILE A 65 -14.09 -11.75 2.66
N LYS A 66 -13.80 -12.85 1.97
CA LYS A 66 -14.24 -14.18 2.38
C LYS A 66 -13.43 -14.66 3.57
N THR A 67 -14.11 -15.20 4.58
CA THR A 67 -13.45 -15.65 5.79
C THR A 67 -14.16 -16.86 6.39
N ALA A 68 -13.39 -17.69 7.10
CA ALA A 68 -13.89 -18.76 7.94
C ALA A 68 -14.13 -18.30 9.39
N ALA A 69 -13.90 -17.02 9.69
CA ALA A 69 -14.13 -16.48 11.03
C ALA A 69 -15.62 -16.45 11.37
N ALA A 70 -15.98 -16.97 12.55
CA ALA A 70 -17.37 -17.04 12.99
C ALA A 70 -17.86 -15.74 13.64
N THR A 71 -16.96 -14.92 14.17
CA THR A 71 -17.29 -13.66 14.85
C THR A 71 -16.38 -12.52 14.41
N MET A 72 -16.84 -11.28 14.57
CA MET A 72 -16.04 -10.07 14.31
C MET A 72 -14.72 -10.09 15.10
N GLN A 73 -14.77 -10.58 16.34
CA GLN A 73 -13.61 -10.73 17.21
C GLN A 73 -12.60 -11.72 16.61
N ASP A 74 -13.03 -12.93 16.23
CA ASP A 74 -12.17 -13.95 15.60
C ASP A 74 -11.56 -13.44 14.29
N PHE A 75 -12.31 -12.67 13.49
CA PHE A 75 -11.77 -12.07 12.27
C PHE A 75 -10.67 -11.04 12.56
N LYS A 76 -10.89 -10.16 13.55
CA LYS A 76 -9.91 -9.15 13.98
C LYS A 76 -8.69 -9.80 14.64
N ASP A 77 -8.90 -10.84 15.45
CA ASP A 77 -7.85 -11.56 16.14
C ASP A 77 -7.03 -12.41 15.19
N LYS A 78 -7.61 -13.05 14.17
CA LYS A 78 -6.85 -13.75 13.12
C LYS A 78 -6.03 -12.79 12.25
N LYS A 79 -6.52 -11.56 12.04
CA LYS A 79 -5.72 -10.47 11.47
C LYS A 79 -4.61 -10.04 12.44
N ALA A 80 -4.90 -10.01 13.75
CA ALA A 80 -3.92 -9.74 14.80
C ALA A 80 -2.86 -10.86 14.93
N LEU A 81 -3.20 -12.12 14.67
CA LEU A 81 -2.29 -13.28 14.69
C LEU A 81 -1.30 -13.28 13.51
N ARG A 82 -1.62 -12.63 12.38
CA ARG A 82 -0.58 -12.28 11.39
C ARG A 82 0.36 -11.18 11.88
N SER A 83 -0.02 -10.43 12.91
CA SER A 83 0.83 -9.44 13.60
C SER A 83 1.32 -9.88 14.99
N SER A 84 0.95 -11.08 15.48
CA SER A 84 1.24 -11.51 16.86
C SER A 84 1.34 -13.03 17.06
N ALA A 85 1.68 -13.80 16.03
CA ALA A 85 2.38 -15.06 16.28
C ALA A 85 3.85 -14.70 16.58
N PRO A 86 4.52 -15.32 17.57
CA PRO A 86 5.98 -15.43 17.53
C PRO A 86 6.31 -16.41 16.40
N ALA A 87 6.03 -16.01 15.16
CA ALA A 87 6.81 -16.49 14.06
C ALA A 87 8.24 -16.14 14.43
N GLU A 88 9.14 -17.12 14.41
CA GLU A 88 10.55 -16.84 14.29
C GLU A 88 10.68 -15.66 13.34
N ARG A 89 11.21 -14.56 13.88
CA ARG A 89 11.45 -13.33 13.16
C ARG A 89 12.39 -13.69 12.02
N GLN A 90 11.84 -14.16 10.92
CA GLN A 90 12.49 -14.07 9.63
C GLN A 90 12.30 -12.60 9.24
N GLU A 91 13.00 -11.75 9.98
CA GLU A 91 13.20 -10.36 9.65
C GLU A 91 13.69 -10.36 8.21
N ASN A 92 12.89 -9.76 7.32
CA ASN A 92 13.22 -9.67 5.91
C ASN A 92 14.65 -9.12 5.83
N PRO A 93 15.65 -9.84 5.27
CA PRO A 93 17.05 -9.42 5.35
C PRO A 93 17.27 -8.03 4.75
N VAL A 94 16.43 -7.64 3.80
CA VAL A 94 16.35 -6.29 3.23
C VAL A 94 15.95 -5.24 4.27
N MET A 95 14.98 -5.54 5.14
CA MET A 95 14.58 -4.63 6.23
C MET A 95 15.69 -4.49 7.27
N LEU A 96 16.34 -5.59 7.66
CA LEU A 96 17.46 -5.56 8.59
C LEU A 96 18.58 -4.67 8.09
N ASN A 97 19.00 -4.87 6.83
CA ASN A 97 20.07 -4.07 6.24
C ASN A 97 19.67 -2.60 6.04
N LEU A 98 18.40 -2.33 5.72
CA LEU A 98 17.90 -0.96 5.50
C LEU A 98 17.89 -0.14 6.79
N THR A 99 17.48 -0.75 7.91
CA THR A 99 17.43 -0.08 9.22
C THR A 99 18.71 -0.22 10.04
N GLN A 100 19.70 -0.99 9.56
CA GLN A 100 20.98 -1.14 10.23
C GLN A 100 21.64 0.23 10.40
N GLU A 101 21.88 0.60 11.66
CA GLU A 101 22.58 1.83 12.00
C GLU A 101 24.08 1.65 11.74
N LEU A 102 24.58 2.31 10.70
CA LEU A 102 25.99 2.31 10.32
C LEU A 102 26.35 3.68 9.75
N ALA A 103 26.72 4.62 10.62
CA ALA A 103 27.03 5.99 10.20
C ALA A 103 28.17 6.05 9.17
N GLY A 104 27.95 6.75 8.06
CA GLY A 104 28.97 6.99 7.06
C GLY A 104 28.43 7.54 5.75
N TRP A 105 29.25 7.46 4.71
CA TRP A 105 28.84 7.78 3.34
C TRP A 105 28.08 6.60 2.74
N TYR A 106 26.97 6.90 2.09
CA TYR A 106 26.17 5.95 1.35
C TYR A 106 25.99 6.45 -0.08
N GLU A 107 26.08 5.54 -1.05
CA GLU A 107 25.53 5.75 -2.38
C GLU A 107 24.08 5.28 -2.38
N GLY A 108 23.14 6.16 -2.66
CA GLY A 108 21.74 5.81 -2.87
C GLY A 108 21.36 6.01 -4.34
N SER A 109 20.70 5.02 -4.91
CA SER A 109 20.18 5.00 -6.27
C SER A 109 18.66 4.86 -6.22
N LEU A 110 17.94 5.74 -6.90
CA LEU A 110 16.49 5.86 -6.86
C LEU A 110 15.92 5.99 -8.28
N ASP A 111 15.04 5.06 -8.64
CA ASP A 111 14.24 5.12 -9.87
C ASP A 111 12.82 5.60 -9.54
N PHE A 112 12.42 6.75 -10.09
CA PHE A 112 11.14 7.37 -9.76
C PHE A 112 10.47 8.02 -10.97
N LYS A 113 9.16 8.27 -10.88
CA LYS A 113 8.42 8.97 -11.94
C LYS A 113 8.43 10.47 -11.66
N ARG A 114 9.25 11.21 -12.38
CA ARG A 114 9.33 12.68 -12.29
C ARG A 114 8.26 13.33 -13.15
N VAL A 115 7.52 14.28 -12.60
CA VAL A 115 6.62 15.12 -13.39
C VAL A 115 7.39 16.27 -14.02
N VAL A 116 7.22 16.46 -15.32
CA VAL A 116 7.85 17.54 -16.10
C VAL A 116 6.76 18.25 -16.92
N MET A 117 6.81 19.58 -16.96
CA MET A 117 5.96 20.38 -17.85
C MET A 117 6.59 20.40 -19.24
N VAL A 118 5.81 20.09 -20.27
CA VAL A 118 6.19 20.20 -21.68
C VAL A 118 6.00 21.66 -22.11
N PRO A 119 7.07 22.45 -22.33
CA PRO A 119 6.94 23.89 -22.56
C PRO A 119 6.07 24.24 -23.78
N ALA A 120 6.10 23.41 -24.82
CA ALA A 120 5.34 23.62 -26.05
C ALA A 120 3.82 23.44 -25.88
N THR A 121 3.36 22.64 -24.91
CA THR A 121 1.92 22.32 -24.77
C THR A 121 1.34 22.78 -23.43
N GLY A 122 2.19 23.17 -22.46
CA GLY A 122 1.79 23.45 -21.08
C GLY A 122 1.29 22.21 -20.32
N LYS A 123 1.31 21.02 -20.94
CA LYS A 123 0.87 19.77 -20.32
C LYS A 123 1.96 19.20 -19.43
N PHE A 124 1.55 18.39 -18.46
CA PHE A 124 2.45 17.68 -17.56
C PHE A 124 2.51 16.20 -17.94
N GLU A 125 3.71 15.64 -17.92
CA GLU A 125 3.93 14.22 -18.18
C GLU A 125 4.84 13.60 -17.12
N TYR A 126 4.69 12.28 -16.93
CA TYR A 126 5.55 11.50 -16.06
C TYR A 126 6.70 10.90 -16.87
N ARG A 127 7.92 11.12 -16.41
CA ARG A 127 9.13 10.53 -16.99
C ARG A 127 9.82 9.62 -15.99
N ASP A 128 10.21 8.44 -16.44
CA ASP A 128 11.13 7.59 -15.68
C ASP A 128 12.45 8.34 -15.47
N THR A 129 12.88 8.45 -14.22
CA THR A 129 14.06 9.19 -13.83
C THR A 129 14.90 8.35 -12.89
N HIS A 130 16.15 8.12 -13.29
CA HIS A 130 17.18 7.51 -12.46
C HIS A 130 17.97 8.62 -11.75
N PHE A 131 18.11 8.52 -10.43
CA PHE A 131 18.86 9.47 -9.62
C PHE A 131 19.83 8.75 -8.70
N VAL A 132 21.08 9.21 -8.67
CA VAL A 132 22.13 8.65 -7.80
C VAL A 132 22.78 9.79 -7.03
N ALA A 133 22.98 9.60 -5.74
CA ALA A 133 23.69 10.56 -4.90
C ALA A 133 24.53 9.87 -3.83
N HIS A 134 25.63 10.52 -3.45
CA HIS A 134 26.41 10.19 -2.27
C HIS A 134 25.92 11.04 -1.10
N VAL A 135 25.44 10.38 -0.05
CA VAL A 135 24.73 11.00 1.06
C VAL A 135 25.37 10.54 2.36
N LYS A 136 25.70 11.50 3.24
CA LYS A 136 26.02 11.18 4.63
C LYS A 136 24.74 10.66 5.29
N ALA A 137 24.75 9.44 5.79
CA ALA A 137 23.59 8.82 6.43
C ALA A 137 23.96 7.98 7.65
N MET A 138 22.97 7.79 8.53
CA MET A 138 23.05 6.94 9.70
C MET A 138 22.64 5.48 9.39
N SER A 139 21.93 5.26 8.29
CA SER A 139 21.45 3.97 7.82
C SER A 139 21.05 4.04 6.34
N GLY A 140 20.74 2.90 5.73
CA GLY A 140 20.16 2.87 4.37
C GLY A 140 18.81 3.60 4.30
N LEU A 141 17.99 3.53 5.36
CA LEU A 141 16.71 4.24 5.46
C LEU A 141 16.90 5.75 5.56
N ASP A 142 17.89 6.20 6.34
CA ASP A 142 18.23 7.62 6.46
C ASP A 142 18.78 8.16 5.13
N CYS A 143 19.57 7.35 4.40
CA CYS A 143 20.01 7.66 3.04
C CYS A 143 18.82 7.89 2.09
N TYR A 144 17.87 6.96 2.06
CA TYR A 144 16.63 7.11 1.27
C TYR A 144 15.87 8.39 1.65
N THR A 145 15.66 8.63 2.94
CA THR A 145 14.87 9.77 3.45
C THR A 145 15.48 11.08 2.99
N ARG A 146 16.80 11.25 3.15
CA ARG A 146 17.52 12.45 2.70
C ARG A 146 17.45 12.67 1.20
N ILE A 147 17.56 11.61 0.39
CA ILE A 147 17.42 11.71 -1.07
C ILE A 147 16.02 12.19 -1.43
N VAL A 148 14.97 11.60 -0.85
CA VAL A 148 13.59 11.95 -1.16
C VAL A 148 13.24 13.36 -0.70
N GLU A 149 13.68 13.79 0.48
CA GLU A 149 13.52 15.16 0.96
C GLU A 149 14.19 16.17 0.02
N HIS A 150 15.43 15.90 -0.37
CA HIS A 150 16.14 16.74 -1.35
C HIS A 150 15.42 16.83 -2.69
N LEU A 151 14.88 15.72 -3.19
CA LEU A 151 14.19 15.71 -4.48
C LEU A 151 12.82 16.39 -4.41
N LYS A 152 12.06 16.24 -3.32
CA LYS A 152 10.74 16.86 -3.14
C LYS A 152 10.76 18.39 -3.28
N GLU A 153 11.86 19.03 -2.92
CA GLU A 153 12.05 20.48 -3.08
C GLU A 153 12.37 20.91 -4.53
N ARG A 154 12.80 19.96 -5.37
CA ARG A 154 13.40 20.23 -6.70
C ARG A 154 12.57 19.69 -7.85
N VAL A 155 11.62 18.80 -7.57
CA VAL A 155 10.70 18.25 -8.57
C VAL A 155 9.28 18.68 -8.27
N ASP A 156 8.43 18.62 -9.29
CA ASP A 156 7.00 18.90 -9.14
C ASP A 156 6.39 17.94 -8.10
N SER A 157 5.51 18.47 -7.24
CA SER A 157 4.92 17.75 -6.10
C SER A 157 4.07 16.53 -6.49
N ARG A 158 3.68 16.41 -7.76
CA ARG A 158 2.99 15.23 -8.31
C ARG A 158 3.94 14.08 -8.66
N SER A 159 5.25 14.29 -8.61
CA SER A 159 6.25 13.24 -8.86
C SER A 159 6.07 12.08 -7.86
N GLN A 160 6.24 10.86 -8.33
CA GLN A 160 5.97 9.64 -7.55
C GLN A 160 7.29 8.98 -7.19
N PHE A 161 7.58 8.94 -5.89
CA PHE A 161 8.75 8.28 -5.33
C PHE A 161 8.41 6.83 -4.95
N PRO A 162 9.32 5.87 -5.21
CA PRO A 162 9.13 4.49 -4.80
C PRO A 162 9.30 4.35 -3.28
N SER A 163 8.87 3.23 -2.70
CA SER A 163 9.16 2.91 -1.29
C SER A 163 10.64 2.58 -1.09
N ALA A 164 11.20 2.94 0.06
CA ALA A 164 12.55 2.54 0.50
C ALA A 164 12.74 1.01 0.56
N LYS A 165 11.64 0.25 0.71
CA LYS A 165 11.64 -1.22 0.74
C LYS A 165 11.40 -1.84 -0.65
N GLY A 166 11.18 -1.01 -1.67
CA GLY A 166 10.87 -1.45 -3.02
C GLY A 166 12.13 -1.67 -3.86
N LYS A 167 11.98 -2.40 -4.96
CA LYS A 167 13.06 -2.69 -5.94
C LYS A 167 13.65 -1.48 -6.66
N ASN A 168 13.04 -0.30 -6.53
CA ASN A 168 13.44 0.92 -7.22
C ASN A 168 14.32 1.83 -6.33
N PHE A 169 14.71 1.35 -5.15
CA PHE A 169 15.72 2.00 -4.32
C PHE A 169 16.82 0.99 -4.00
N HIS A 170 18.07 1.38 -4.23
CA HIS A 170 19.25 0.62 -3.88
C HIS A 170 20.19 1.51 -3.09
N PHE A 171 20.93 0.95 -2.14
CA PHE A 171 21.96 1.67 -1.42
C PHE A 171 23.20 0.82 -1.22
N ARG A 172 24.35 1.49 -1.11
CA ARG A 172 25.66 0.89 -0.85
C ARG A 172 26.43 1.75 0.15
N TYR A 173 26.92 1.13 1.23
CA TYR A 173 27.80 1.80 2.18
C TYR A 173 29.19 2.01 1.55
N LEU A 174 29.71 3.23 1.63
CA LEU A 174 30.97 3.65 1.03
C LEU A 174 32.10 3.80 2.06
N GLY A 175 31.77 3.81 3.35
CA GLY A 175 32.75 3.98 4.42
C GLY A 175 32.41 5.12 5.38
N MET A 176 33.07 5.11 6.54
CA MET A 176 32.87 6.12 7.58
C MET A 176 33.43 7.46 7.12
N TRP A 177 32.73 8.56 7.41
CA TRP A 177 33.32 9.88 7.24
C TRP A 177 34.38 10.10 8.34
N LYS A 178 35.52 10.68 7.98
CA LYS A 178 36.48 11.21 8.96
C LYS A 178 36.14 12.64 9.30
#